data_AF-A0A7Z9WWQ6-F1
#
_entry.id   AF-A0A7Z9WWQ6-F1
#
_cell.length_a   1.000
_cell.length_b   1.000
_cell.length_c   1.000
_cell.angle_alpha   90.00
_cell.angle_beta   90.00
_cell.angle_gamma   90.00
#
_symmetry.space_group_name_H-M   'P 1'
#
loop_
_entity.id
_entity.type
_entity.pdbx_description
1 polymer ?
#
loop_
_entity_poly.entity_id
_entity_poly.type
_entity_poly.pdbx_seq_one_letter_code
_entity_poly.pdbx_strand_id
1 'polypeptide(L)'
;MYESNIQLAQEKINEQLILADRLASLSQLSSGVSHEIRNPLASIMLFVDILADPNRFNRTDQELEILGEVKENVGKITDIITRMFDFSRPNSSNKLPSDINKLMEDILRLWTPKIQRAGIEIKLSLEADIPLIPETV
;
A
#
# COMPACT_ATOMS: atom_id res chain seq x y z
N MET A 1 -9.39 24.03 40.96
CA MET A 1 -8.90 22.70 40.55
C MET A 1 -9.89 21.96 39.65
N TYR A 2 -11.18 21.83 40.00
CA TYR A 2 -12.16 21.11 39.17
C TYR A 2 -12.41 21.76 37.79
N GLU A 3 -12.60 23.08 37.74
CA GLU A 3 -12.80 23.82 36.48
C GLU A 3 -11.56 23.78 35.56
N SER A 4 -10.35 23.86 36.13
CA SER A 4 -9.10 23.76 35.37
C SER A 4 -8.93 22.41 34.69
N ASN A 5 -9.40 21.31 35.31
CA ASN A 5 -9.37 19.98 34.70
C ASN A 5 -10.39 19.85 33.56
N ILE A 6 -11.56 20.49 33.69
CA ILE A 6 -12.58 20.53 32.62
C ILE A 6 -12.08 21.36 31.43
N GLN A 7 -11.44 22.50 31.69
CA GLN A 7 -10.85 23.35 30.65
C GLN A 7 -9.76 22.61 29.86
N LEU A 8 -8.85 21.92 30.56
CA LEU A 8 -7.80 21.09 29.94
C LEU A 8 -8.37 19.94 29.11
N ALA A 9 -9.44 19.30 29.60
CA ALA A 9 -10.13 18.26 28.85
C ALA A 9 -10.80 18.80 27.57
N GLN A 10 -11.40 19.99 27.64
CA GLN A 10 -11.99 20.67 26.48
C GLN A 10 -10.94 21.07 25.44
N GLU A 11 -9.80 21.64 25.87
CA GLU A 11 -8.68 21.94 24.96
C GLU A 11 -8.18 20.68 24.25
N LYS A 12 -7.96 19.60 25.01
CA LYS A 12 -7.48 18.33 24.45
C LYS A 12 -8.47 17.72 23.45
N ILE A 13 -9.77 17.80 23.73
CA ILE A 13 -10.82 17.36 22.81
C ILE A 13 -10.83 18.23 21.54
N ASN A 14 -10.66 19.54 21.68
CA ASN A 14 -10.64 20.45 20.55
C ASN A 14 -9.41 20.22 19.65
N GLU A 15 -8.24 19.98 20.24
CA GLU A 15 -7.05 19.56 19.51
C GLU A 15 -7.26 18.23 18.76
N GLN A 16 -7.91 17.25 19.39
CA GLN A 16 -8.25 15.98 18.75
C GLN A 16 -9.26 16.16 17.61
N LEU A 17 -10.23 17.07 17.76
CA LEU A 17 -11.20 17.40 16.70
C LEU A 17 -10.52 18.06 15.50
N ILE A 18 -9.63 19.03 15.74
CA ILE A 18 -8.86 19.69 14.68
C ILE A 18 -7.96 18.67 13.96
N LEU A 19 -7.33 17.76 14.70
CA LEU A 19 -6.54 16.68 14.12
C LEU A 19 -7.41 15.74 13.28
N ALA A 20 -8.55 15.31 13.80
CA ALA A 20 -9.49 14.42 13.10
C ALA A 20 -10.02 15.05 11.80
N ASP A 21 -10.33 16.34 11.80
CA ASP A 21 -10.80 17.07 10.61
C ASP A 21 -9.72 17.20 9.53
N ARG A 22 -8.47 17.47 9.95
CA ARG A 22 -7.30 17.46 9.04
C ARG A 22 -7.07 16.08 8.44
N LEU A 23 -7.20 15.03 9.24
CA LEU A 23 -7.07 13.65 8.78
C LEU A 23 -8.20 13.27 7.81
N ALA A 24 -9.45 13.61 8.11
CA ALA A 24 -10.58 13.35 7.23
C ALA A 24 -10.47 14.08 5.88
N SER A 25 -10.02 15.34 5.90
CA SER A 25 -9.73 16.11 4.67
C SER A 25 -8.61 15.47 3.86
N LEU A 26 -7.55 15.01 4.53
CA LEU A 26 -6.45 14.27 3.90
C LEU A 26 -6.94 12.95 3.29
N SER A 27 -7.79 12.21 4.00
CA SER A 27 -8.45 10.97 3.57
C SER A 27 -9.27 11.12 2.30
N GLN A 28 -10.07 12.17 2.24
CA GLN A 28 -10.96 12.42 1.11
C GLN A 28 -10.18 12.79 -0.17
N LEU A 29 -9.11 13.58 -0.03
CA LEU A 29 -8.20 13.92 -1.14
C LEU A 29 -7.36 12.72 -1.57
N SER A 30 -6.99 11.88 -0.61
CA SER A 30 -6.05 10.79 -0.81
C SER A 30 -6.48 9.74 -1.81
N SER A 31 -7.75 9.33 -1.82
CA SER A 31 -8.19 8.24 -2.71
C SER A 31 -8.10 8.61 -4.19
N GLY A 32 -8.39 9.86 -4.56
CA GLY A 32 -8.27 10.34 -5.95
C GLY A 32 -6.80 10.59 -6.33
N VAL A 33 -6.07 11.30 -5.47
CA VAL A 33 -4.66 11.64 -5.68
C VAL A 33 -3.78 10.38 -5.70
N SER A 34 -4.18 9.30 -5.02
CA SER A 34 -3.49 8.01 -5.04
C SER A 34 -3.28 7.41 -6.41
N HIS A 35 -4.35 7.37 -7.19
CA HIS A 35 -4.30 6.78 -8.51
C HIS A 35 -3.59 7.73 -9.48
N GLU A 36 -3.77 9.04 -9.31
CA GLU A 36 -3.12 10.05 -10.13
C GLU A 36 -1.60 10.16 -9.91
N ILE A 37 -1.09 9.88 -8.71
CA ILE A 37 0.37 9.83 -8.48
C ILE A 37 0.96 8.46 -8.81
N ARG A 38 0.24 7.35 -8.56
CA ARG A 38 0.74 6.01 -8.94
C ARG A 38 0.98 5.89 -10.45
N ASN A 39 0.14 6.52 -11.26
CA ASN A 39 0.25 6.47 -12.72
C ASN A 39 1.58 7.02 -13.28
N PRO A 40 2.00 8.27 -12.98
CA PRO A 40 3.28 8.80 -13.44
C PRO A 40 4.47 8.02 -12.87
N LEU A 41 4.41 7.53 -11.62
CA LEU A 41 5.47 6.69 -11.06
C LEU A 41 5.61 5.36 -11.79
N ALA A 42 4.49 4.71 -12.13
CA ALA A 42 4.47 3.51 -12.94
C ALA A 42 5.03 3.76 -14.35
N SER A 43 4.71 4.91 -14.95
CA SER A 43 5.24 5.32 -16.25
C SER A 43 6.76 5.54 -16.21
N ILE A 44 7.27 6.20 -15.17
CA ILE A 44 8.72 6.38 -14.97
C ILE A 44 9.40 5.01 -14.81
N MET A 45 8.84 4.12 -13.99
CA MET A 45 9.35 2.76 -13.79
C MET A 45 9.45 1.99 -15.12
N LEU A 46 8.38 2.08 -15.95
CA LEU A 46 8.35 1.46 -17.28
C LEU A 46 9.43 2.02 -18.20
N PHE A 47 9.63 3.33 -18.23
CA PHE A 47 10.69 3.93 -19.06
C PHE A 47 12.08 3.55 -18.58
N VAL A 48 12.31 3.49 -17.26
CA VAL A 48 13.57 2.99 -16.70
C VAL A 48 13.81 1.54 -17.11
N ASP A 49 12.79 0.68 -17.03
CA ASP A 49 12.91 -0.72 -17.46
C ASP A 49 13.19 -0.86 -18.96
N ILE A 50 12.57 -0.02 -19.81
CA ILE A 50 12.87 0.03 -21.24
C ILE A 50 14.31 0.49 -21.50
N LEU A 51 14.80 1.50 -20.76
CA LEU A 51 16.14 2.04 -20.92
C LEU A 51 17.24 1.10 -20.42
N ALA A 52 16.90 0.24 -19.45
CA ALA A 52 17.77 -0.78 -18.89
C ALA A 52 17.75 -2.10 -19.68
N ASP A 53 16.87 -2.26 -20.68
CA ASP A 53 16.77 -3.48 -21.49
C ASP A 53 18.03 -3.67 -22.36
N PRO A 54 18.87 -4.68 -22.08
CA PRO A 54 20.12 -4.91 -22.80
C PRO A 54 19.89 -5.33 -24.26
N ASN A 55 18.68 -5.76 -24.62
CA ASN A 55 18.33 -6.10 -26.01
C ASN A 55 18.01 -4.86 -26.86
N ARG A 56 17.74 -3.71 -26.22
CA ARG A 56 17.36 -2.46 -26.90
C ARG A 56 18.47 -1.43 -26.87
N PHE A 57 19.19 -1.32 -25.76
CA PHE A 57 20.23 -0.32 -25.56
C PHE A 57 21.49 -0.97 -25.00
N ASN A 58 22.64 -0.59 -25.56
CA ASN A 58 23.92 -0.94 -24.97
C ASN A 58 24.27 0.14 -23.93
N ARG A 59 24.40 -0.26 -22.68
CA ARG A 59 24.67 0.63 -21.54
C ARG A 59 25.99 0.28 -20.89
N THR A 60 26.68 1.30 -20.43
CA THR A 60 27.82 1.15 -19.52
C THR A 60 27.32 0.72 -18.14
N ASP A 61 28.19 0.10 -17.33
CA ASP A 61 27.87 -0.27 -15.95
C ASP A 61 27.43 0.95 -15.13
N GLN A 62 28.05 2.11 -15.37
CA GLN A 62 27.70 3.38 -14.71
C GLN A 62 26.29 3.87 -15.09
N GLU A 63 25.87 3.75 -16.35
CA GLU A 63 24.49 4.08 -16.74
C GLU A 63 23.47 3.14 -16.10
N LEU A 64 23.79 1.84 -16.00
CA LEU A 64 22.92 0.86 -15.33
C LEU A 64 22.79 1.13 -13.83
N GLU A 65 23.88 1.56 -13.17
CA GLU A 65 23.86 1.96 -11.77
C GLU A 65 22.93 3.17 -11.55
N ILE A 66 23.03 4.20 -12.40
CA ILE A 66 22.15 5.39 -12.34
C ILE A 66 20.68 4.98 -12.55
N LEU A 67 20.38 4.13 -13.54
CA LEU A 67 19.02 3.65 -13.78
C LEU A 67 18.50 2.84 -12.57
N GLY A 68 19.36 2.05 -11.93
CA GLY A 68 19.06 1.35 -10.69
C GLY A 68 18.70 2.30 -9.54
N GLU A 69 19.48 3.37 -9.36
CA GLU A 69 19.23 4.39 -8.34
C GLU A 69 17.90 5.13 -8.57
N VAL A 70 17.58 5.47 -9.82
CA VAL A 70 16.27 6.06 -10.17
C VAL A 70 15.15 5.10 -9.80
N LYS A 71 15.30 3.81 -10.13
CA LYS A 71 14.32 2.76 -9.81
C LYS A 71 14.06 2.67 -8.31
N GLU A 72 15.13 2.67 -7.51
CA GLU A 72 15.05 2.61 -6.05
C GLU A 72 14.34 3.84 -5.47
N ASN A 73 14.66 5.04 -5.96
CA ASN A 73 14.03 6.28 -5.50
C ASN A 73 12.53 6.34 -5.85
N VAL A 74 12.14 5.92 -7.04
CA VAL A 74 10.71 5.82 -7.42
C VAL A 74 9.98 4.81 -6.53
N GLY A 75 10.63 3.70 -6.18
CA GLY A 75 10.12 2.73 -5.20
C GLY A 75 9.90 3.36 -3.82
N LYS A 76 10.90 4.06 -3.28
CA LYS A 76 10.79 4.77 -1.99
C LYS A 76 9.64 5.77 -1.98
N ILE A 77 9.47 6.54 -3.06
CA ILE A 77 8.36 7.49 -3.21
C ILE A 77 7.02 6.75 -3.21
N THR A 78 6.92 5.66 -3.98
CA THR A 78 5.71 4.83 -4.05
C THR A 78 5.32 4.30 -2.66
N ASP A 79 6.30 3.88 -1.86
CA ASP A 79 6.06 3.39 -0.50
C ASP A 79 5.60 4.49 0.46
N ILE A 80 6.24 5.68 0.41
CA ILE A 80 5.83 6.84 1.21
C ILE A 80 4.37 7.20 0.92
N ILE A 81 4.04 7.26 -0.36
CA ILE A 81 2.72 7.60 -0.85
C ILE A 81 1.70 6.55 -0.44
N THR A 82 2.04 5.26 -0.57
CA THR A 82 1.17 4.16 -0.13
C THR A 82 0.89 4.25 1.38
N ARG A 83 1.91 4.47 2.22
CA ARG A 83 1.73 4.65 3.66
C ARG A 83 0.85 5.85 4.01
N MET A 84 1.02 6.97 3.28
CA MET A 84 0.21 8.17 3.46
C MET A 84 -1.26 7.91 3.13
N PHE A 85 -1.54 7.08 2.13
CA PHE A 85 -2.89 6.72 1.71
C PHE A 85 -3.54 5.60 2.50
N ASP A 86 -2.76 4.64 3.00
CA ASP A 86 -3.26 3.61 3.91
C ASP A 86 -3.73 4.24 5.24
N PHE A 87 -3.03 5.28 5.70
CA PHE A 87 -3.42 6.04 6.90
C PHE A 87 -4.70 6.86 6.71
N SER A 88 -5.02 7.20 5.47
CA SER A 88 -6.10 8.11 5.11
C SER A 88 -7.29 7.36 4.48
N ARG A 89 -7.26 6.03 4.43
CA ARG A 89 -8.49 5.27 4.20
C ARG A 89 -9.30 5.26 5.50
N PRO A 90 -10.52 5.83 5.54
CA PRO A 90 -11.45 5.49 6.59
C PRO A 90 -11.60 3.96 6.59
N ASN A 91 -11.73 3.34 7.75
CA ASN A 91 -12.01 1.91 7.90
C ASN A 91 -13.41 1.51 7.36
N SER A 92 -13.94 2.23 6.35
CA SER A 92 -15.15 1.92 5.60
C SER A 92 -14.91 0.90 4.48
N SER A 93 -13.97 -0.02 4.70
CA SER A 93 -14.07 -1.30 4.01
C SER A 93 -15.45 -1.84 4.34
N ASN A 94 -16.29 -2.10 3.35
CA ASN A 94 -17.42 -2.98 3.53
C ASN A 94 -16.80 -4.33 3.93
N LYS A 95 -16.58 -4.52 5.22
CA LYS A 95 -16.20 -5.79 5.81
C LYS A 95 -17.32 -6.71 5.34
N LEU A 96 -17.00 -7.72 4.56
CA LEU A 96 -17.94 -8.75 4.14
C LEU A 96 -17.45 -10.06 4.73
N PRO A 97 -18.36 -10.98 5.09
CA PRO A 97 -17.98 -12.33 5.45
C PRO A 97 -17.03 -12.90 4.40
N SER A 98 -15.82 -13.26 4.83
CA SER A 98 -14.73 -13.62 3.91
C SER A 98 -14.29 -15.05 4.13
N ASP A 99 -14.16 -15.79 3.03
CA ASP A 99 -13.61 -17.14 2.99
C ASP A 99 -12.08 -17.05 2.95
N ILE A 100 -11.43 -17.45 4.05
CA ILE A 100 -9.98 -17.37 4.16
C ILE A 100 -9.26 -18.35 3.22
N ASN A 101 -9.86 -19.50 2.92
CA ASN A 101 -9.28 -20.47 1.99
C ASN A 101 -9.21 -19.86 0.59
N LYS A 102 -10.32 -19.26 0.16
CA LYS A 102 -10.39 -18.57 -1.13
C LYS A 102 -9.42 -17.40 -1.23
N LEU A 103 -9.30 -16.60 -0.16
CA LEU A 103 -8.33 -15.50 -0.10
C LEU A 103 -6.89 -16.01 -0.25
N MET A 104 -6.53 -17.09 0.44
CA MET A 104 -5.20 -17.71 0.36
C MET A 104 -4.91 -18.24 -1.04
N GLU A 105 -5.89 -18.86 -1.70
CA GLU A 105 -5.77 -19.34 -3.08
C GLU A 105 -5.55 -18.19 -4.07
N ASP A 106 -6.32 -17.10 -3.95
CA ASP A 106 -6.22 -15.92 -4.81
C ASP A 106 -4.84 -15.23 -4.67
N ILE A 107 -4.33 -15.13 -3.44
CA ILE A 107 -2.99 -14.61 -3.16
C ILE A 107 -1.95 -15.52 -3.81
N LEU A 108 -2.01 -16.83 -3.57
CA LEU A 108 -1.02 -17.75 -4.13
C LEU A 108 -1.00 -17.71 -5.66
N ARG A 109 -2.17 -17.67 -6.29
CA ARG A 109 -2.30 -17.55 -7.74
C ARG A 109 -1.60 -16.31 -8.31
N LEU A 110 -1.68 -15.17 -7.62
CA LEU A 110 -0.99 -13.94 -8.02
C LEU A 110 0.53 -14.09 -7.95
N TRP A 111 1.04 -14.84 -6.97
CA TRP A 111 2.47 -14.99 -6.71
C TRP A 111 3.09 -16.20 -7.43
N THR A 112 2.29 -17.16 -7.90
CA THR A 112 2.74 -18.39 -8.60
C THR A 112 3.83 -18.13 -9.65
N PRO A 113 3.71 -17.13 -10.56
CA PRO A 113 4.74 -16.90 -11.58
C PRO A 113 6.10 -16.47 -11.00
N LYS A 114 6.11 -15.84 -9.82
CA LYS A 114 7.34 -15.41 -9.14
C LYS A 114 7.95 -16.55 -8.34
N ILE A 115 7.12 -17.33 -7.64
CA ILE A 115 7.51 -18.49 -6.85
C ILE A 115 8.14 -19.58 -7.73
N GLN A 116 7.51 -19.88 -8.88
CA GLN A 116 8.03 -20.87 -9.83
C GLN A 116 9.40 -20.46 -10.40
N ARG A 117 9.59 -19.18 -10.74
CA ARG A 117 10.88 -18.66 -11.21
C ARG A 117 11.98 -18.75 -10.16
N ALA A 118 11.62 -18.69 -8.87
CA ALA A 118 12.55 -18.84 -7.77
C ALA A 118 12.84 -20.31 -7.42
N GLY A 119 12.21 -21.28 -8.09
CA GLY A 119 12.37 -22.70 -7.80
C GLY A 119 11.85 -23.14 -6.43
N ILE A 120 10.91 -22.38 -5.86
CA ILE A 120 10.34 -22.64 -4.53
C ILE A 120 9.07 -23.47 -4.68
N GLU A 121 8.97 -24.55 -3.92
CA GLU A 121 7.75 -25.35 -3.79
C GLU A 121 6.91 -24.86 -2.61
N ILE A 122 5.61 -24.63 -2.85
CA ILE A 122 4.66 -24.25 -1.80
C ILE A 122 3.72 -25.40 -1.53
N LYS A 123 3.70 -25.86 -0.28
CA LYS A 123 2.71 -26.80 0.22
C LYS A 123 1.64 -26.04 0.99
N LEU A 124 0.45 -25.93 0.41
CA LEU A 124 -0.70 -25.35 1.08
C LEU A 124 -1.54 -26.44 1.74
N SER A 125 -1.86 -26.26 3.02
CA SER A 125 -2.72 -27.16 3.79
C SER A 125 -3.86 -26.33 4.39
N LEU A 126 -5.04 -26.43 3.80
CA LEU A 126 -6.25 -25.71 4.22
C LEU A 126 -7.24 -26.71 4.84
N GLU A 127 -7.91 -26.30 5.91
CA GLU A 127 -9.05 -27.05 6.43
C GLU A 127 -10.30 -26.71 5.62
N ALA A 128 -11.09 -27.73 5.25
CA ALA A 128 -12.21 -27.55 4.31
C ALA A 128 -13.43 -26.84 4.92
N ASP A 129 -13.55 -26.79 6.24
CA ASP A 129 -14.78 -26.41 6.94
C ASP A 129 -14.53 -25.30 7.98
N ILE A 130 -13.76 -24.28 7.56
CA ILE A 130 -13.48 -23.10 8.39
C ILE A 130 -14.66 -22.13 8.21
N PRO A 131 -15.28 -21.65 9.30
CA PRO A 131 -16.33 -20.65 9.20
C PRO A 131 -15.81 -19.36 8.56
N LEU A 132 -16.68 -18.67 7.82
CA LEU A 132 -16.38 -17.34 7.28
C LEU A 132 -15.93 -16.42 8.41
N ILE A 133 -14.89 -15.64 8.17
CA ILE A 133 -14.46 -14.61 9.11
C ILE A 133 -15.57 -13.56 9.16
N PRO A 134 -16.20 -13.35 10.33
CA PRO A 134 -17.30 -12.40 10.46
C PRO A 134 -16.79 -10.96 10.36
N GLU A 135 -17.72 -10.04 10.07
CA GLU A 135 -17.46 -8.61 10.18
C GLU A 135 -17.14 -8.28 11.64
N THR A 136 -15.87 -8.07 11.98
CA THR A 136 -15.49 -7.51 13.28
C THR A 136 -15.74 -6.01 13.25
N VAL A 137 -16.52 -5.48 14.19
CA VAL A 137 -16.83 -4.05 14.36
C VAL A 137 -15.53 -3.25 14.44
#